data_AF-A0A2E0TLH5-F1
#
_entry.id   AF-A0A2E0TLH5-F1
#
_cell.length_a   1.000
_cell.length_b   1.000
_cell.length_c   1.000
_cell.angle_alpha   90.00
_cell.angle_beta   90.00
_cell.angle_gamma   90.00
#
_symmetry.space_group_name_H-M   'P 1'
#
loop_
_entity.id
_entity.type
_entity.pdbx_description
1 polymer ?
#
loop_
_entity_poly.entity_id
_entity_poly.type
_entity_poly.pdbx_seq_one_letter_code
_entity_poly.pdbx_strand_id
1 'polypeptide(L)'
;MGSRDHRGRPFGGALALALSLVASAAFAQPTCPTVVGDPDDPDAMSVVGCYAEDVEWVWQDALFEAIRFDSGWVPGGSPLQLRLTFDLAGQTDITMGGTPTVSWPAPLEVRVPGRPGTGSLAIDYGMELKAYFRFDVEVAGVRYTFEDEIPIPFLPDDLRLLDETGFDPFLFPPEEPAVVMDATSRFQVVELDLAGGFIPIPGVGGGLAIDLQGDLETRYRTDRIVVADALPLEEEGAVTVVGPDDHDEPGFGPGKDLLVHPEGTLDQTGRILFFPTIFLEIAGRRFDFTLAEIPVPIVMSDQDVVFDDVLVHVPLPDIDLPRTEVDLGEAFVGMRREEVFRIENGGEAPLEVVVAPPAGFRTDRTFLEIPPMATQSITLSFEPDAAGPAAGNMLLSTNDPDESTLLVRLRGEGLAAPTPDAGPPDAGPMMEPMAPPMGGGCGCRVAPPEGASGGLFALALGALVLLRRRRASSPGSC
;
A
#
# COMPACT_ATOMS: atom_id res chain seq x y z
N MET A 1 12.15 -54.97 -21.71
CA MET A 1 10.69 -54.81 -21.66
C MET A 1 10.37 -54.21 -20.30
N GLY A 2 9.91 -52.95 -20.27
CA GLY A 2 9.62 -52.22 -19.03
C GLY A 2 10.50 -50.98 -18.81
N SER A 3 10.17 -49.91 -19.53
CA SER A 3 10.63 -48.54 -19.30
C SER A 3 10.27 -48.08 -17.89
N ARG A 4 11.24 -47.60 -17.10
CA ARG A 4 10.97 -46.71 -15.96
C ARG A 4 11.70 -45.39 -16.19
N ASP A 5 10.85 -44.40 -16.47
CA ASP A 5 11.12 -42.99 -16.66
C ASP A 5 11.63 -42.42 -15.32
N HIS A 6 12.95 -42.26 -15.15
CA HIS A 6 13.51 -41.48 -14.04
C HIS A 6 13.57 -40.01 -14.47
N ARG A 7 12.42 -39.34 -14.34
CA ARG A 7 12.38 -37.88 -14.28
C ARG A 7 13.09 -37.46 -12.99
N GLY A 8 14.25 -36.81 -13.13
CA GLY A 8 14.83 -36.02 -12.06
C GLY A 8 13.79 -35.00 -11.61
N ARG A 9 13.49 -34.99 -10.30
CA ARG A 9 12.74 -33.91 -9.69
C ARG A 9 13.62 -32.65 -9.74
N PRO A 10 13.16 -31.52 -10.30
CA PRO A 10 13.87 -30.27 -10.12
C PRO A 10 13.93 -29.90 -8.63
N PHE A 11 15.07 -29.37 -8.18
CA PHE A 11 15.10 -28.42 -7.06
C PHE A 11 14.25 -27.23 -7.50
N GLY A 12 13.12 -27.02 -6.83
CA GLY A 12 12.10 -26.05 -7.23
C GLY A 12 10.75 -26.73 -7.37
N GLY A 13 9.93 -26.60 -6.33
CA GLY A 13 8.56 -27.10 -6.34
C GLY A 13 8.12 -27.81 -5.07
N ALA A 14 8.56 -27.34 -3.91
CA ALA A 14 7.76 -27.39 -2.71
C ALA A 14 8.07 -26.12 -1.92
N LEU A 15 7.57 -24.99 -2.43
CA LEU A 15 7.11 -23.95 -1.53
C LEU A 15 6.13 -24.69 -0.63
N ALA A 16 6.57 -25.08 0.57
CA ALA A 16 5.63 -25.35 1.62
C ALA A 16 4.88 -24.02 1.73
N LEU A 17 3.62 -23.99 1.30
CA LEU A 17 2.69 -23.06 1.92
C LEU A 17 2.86 -23.35 3.40
N ALA A 18 3.63 -22.51 4.09
CA ALA A 18 3.47 -22.31 5.50
C ALA A 18 2.01 -21.90 5.63
N LEU A 19 1.16 -22.89 5.91
CA LEU A 19 -0.16 -22.63 6.41
C LEU A 19 0.11 -22.01 7.78
N SER A 20 0.36 -20.71 7.80
CA SER A 20 0.39 -19.94 9.03
C SER A 20 -0.96 -20.19 9.66
N LEU A 21 -0.99 -21.09 10.64
CA LEU A 21 -2.02 -21.10 11.65
C LEU A 21 -1.79 -19.81 12.43
N VAL A 22 -2.27 -18.71 11.85
CA VAL A 22 -2.56 -17.49 12.57
C VAL A 22 -3.61 -17.94 13.58
N ALA A 23 -3.18 -18.23 14.80
CA ALA A 23 -4.10 -18.18 15.92
C ALA A 23 -4.72 -16.79 15.85
N SER A 24 -6.00 -16.71 15.48
CA SER A 24 -6.78 -15.48 15.52
C SER A 24 -6.88 -15.03 16.96
N ALA A 25 -5.80 -14.47 17.48
CA ALA A 25 -5.88 -13.59 18.60
C ALA A 25 -6.49 -12.31 18.04
N ALA A 26 -7.74 -12.07 18.40
CA ALA A 26 -8.40 -10.80 18.16
C ALA A 26 -7.66 -9.74 18.98
N PHE A 27 -6.57 -9.23 18.43
CA PHE A 27 -5.88 -8.05 18.93
C PHE A 27 -6.45 -6.85 18.20
N ALA A 28 -6.60 -5.76 18.95
CA ALA A 28 -7.19 -4.53 18.44
C ALA A 28 -6.38 -4.07 17.22
N GLN A 29 -7.01 -4.09 16.04
CA GLN A 29 -6.52 -3.31 14.90
C GLN A 29 -6.29 -1.88 15.42
N PRO A 30 -5.28 -1.15 14.93
CA PRO A 30 -5.20 0.28 15.17
C PRO A 30 -6.48 0.90 14.61
N THR A 31 -7.45 1.04 15.50
CA THR A 31 -8.72 1.66 15.19
C THR A 31 -8.42 3.12 15.04
N CYS A 32 -8.92 3.71 13.95
CA CYS A 32 -9.05 5.15 13.84
C CYS A 32 -9.37 5.75 15.20
N PRO A 33 -8.55 6.70 15.70
CA PRO A 33 -8.75 7.26 17.03
C PRO A 33 -10.20 7.71 17.13
N THR A 34 -10.89 7.25 18.19
CA THR A 34 -12.28 7.66 18.41
C THR A 34 -12.31 9.17 18.49
N VAL A 35 -13.13 9.81 17.66
CA VAL A 35 -13.40 11.24 17.65
C VAL A 35 -13.81 11.67 19.06
N VAL A 36 -12.86 12.18 19.84
CA VAL A 36 -13.10 12.81 21.13
C VAL A 36 -12.39 14.14 21.09
N GLY A 37 -13.12 15.18 20.72
CA GLY A 37 -12.71 16.54 21.09
C GLY A 37 -12.67 16.59 22.62
N ASP A 38 -11.59 17.12 23.18
CA ASP A 38 -11.59 17.49 24.60
C ASP A 38 -12.63 18.60 24.79
N PRO A 39 -13.72 18.36 25.52
CA PRO A 39 -14.76 19.38 25.71
C PRO A 39 -14.24 20.62 26.45
N ASP A 40 -13.08 20.53 27.10
CA ASP A 40 -12.44 21.62 27.84
C ASP A 40 -11.33 22.34 27.03
N ASP A 41 -10.97 21.86 25.83
CA ASP A 41 -9.97 22.49 24.95
C ASP A 41 -10.54 22.78 23.55
N PRO A 42 -10.95 24.03 23.26
CA PRO A 42 -11.46 24.42 21.95
C PRO A 42 -10.40 24.42 20.83
N ASP A 43 -9.11 24.31 21.17
CA ASP A 43 -7.99 24.21 20.23
C ASP A 43 -7.55 22.75 19.99
N ALA A 44 -8.15 21.77 20.69
CA ALA A 44 -7.91 20.36 20.42
C ALA A 44 -8.46 20.01 19.03
N MET A 45 -7.56 19.72 18.08
CA MET A 45 -7.91 19.15 16.78
C MET A 45 -8.67 17.83 17.00
N SER A 46 -9.99 17.88 17.03
CA SER A 46 -10.81 16.67 17.02
C SER A 46 -10.65 16.04 15.63
N VAL A 47 -10.07 14.85 15.57
CA VAL A 47 -10.06 14.02 14.34
C VAL A 47 -11.47 14.02 13.76
N VAL A 48 -11.65 14.56 12.56
CA VAL A 48 -12.98 14.65 11.92
C VAL A 48 -13.25 13.45 11.01
N GLY A 49 -12.19 12.79 10.54
CA GLY A 49 -12.29 11.51 9.85
C GLY A 49 -10.98 10.74 9.88
N CYS A 50 -11.08 9.44 9.57
CA CYS A 50 -9.93 8.56 9.51
C CYS A 50 -10.21 7.35 8.63
N TYR A 51 -9.15 6.88 7.99
CA TYR A 51 -9.10 5.66 7.20
C TYR A 51 -7.91 4.81 7.63
N ALA A 52 -8.09 3.49 7.66
CA ALA A 52 -7.02 2.56 7.96
C ALA A 52 -7.21 1.30 7.12
N GLU A 53 -6.11 0.77 6.59
CA GLU A 53 -6.12 -0.50 5.86
C GLU A 53 -4.87 -1.33 6.14
N ASP A 54 -5.03 -2.64 6.00
CA ASP A 54 -3.98 -3.61 6.26
C ASP A 54 -3.14 -3.88 5.01
N VAL A 55 -1.84 -3.62 5.08
CA VAL A 55 -0.87 -3.89 4.00
C VAL A 55 0.21 -4.88 4.42
N GLU A 56 0.75 -5.64 3.46
CA GLU A 56 1.84 -6.61 3.66
C GLU A 56 3.00 -6.26 2.72
N TRP A 57 4.21 -6.24 3.24
CA TRP A 57 5.44 -6.07 2.46
C TRP A 57 6.25 -7.36 2.49
N VAL A 58 6.83 -7.70 1.34
CA VAL A 58 7.69 -8.87 1.16
C VAL A 58 8.96 -8.42 0.46
N TRP A 59 10.10 -8.82 0.99
CA TRP A 59 11.40 -8.62 0.37
C TRP A 59 12.12 -9.96 0.28
N GLN A 60 12.76 -10.20 -0.86
CA GLN A 60 13.49 -11.44 -1.12
C GLN A 60 14.77 -11.11 -1.89
N ASP A 61 15.88 -11.65 -1.44
CA ASP A 61 17.14 -11.59 -2.19
C ASP A 61 18.00 -12.82 -1.91
N ALA A 62 18.94 -13.09 -2.82
CA ALA A 62 19.92 -14.14 -2.67
C ALA A 62 21.29 -13.54 -2.43
N LEU A 63 21.95 -13.96 -1.35
CA LEU A 63 23.33 -13.55 -1.03
C LEU A 63 24.33 -13.80 -2.18
N PHE A 64 24.05 -14.76 -3.06
CA PHE A 64 24.81 -15.05 -4.26
C PHE A 64 23.90 -15.62 -5.36
N GLU A 65 24.29 -15.43 -6.63
CA GLU A 65 23.65 -16.15 -7.73
C GLU A 65 23.86 -17.66 -7.58
N ALA A 66 22.80 -18.45 -7.83
CA ALA A 66 22.88 -19.90 -7.72
C ALA A 66 24.01 -20.48 -8.59
N ILE A 67 24.92 -21.22 -7.97
CA ILE A 67 26.08 -21.82 -8.63
C ILE A 67 25.76 -23.28 -8.96
N ARG A 68 25.88 -23.64 -10.23
CA ARG A 68 25.82 -25.03 -10.68
C ARG A 68 27.10 -25.40 -11.41
N PHE A 69 27.76 -26.45 -10.94
CA PHE A 69 28.97 -27.01 -11.51
C PHE A 69 28.79 -28.49 -11.83
N ASP A 70 29.34 -28.92 -12.96
CA ASP A 70 29.38 -30.30 -13.39
C ASP A 70 30.74 -30.58 -14.04
N SER A 71 31.52 -31.48 -13.47
CA SER A 71 32.84 -31.83 -14.01
C SER A 71 32.75 -32.58 -15.34
N GLY A 72 31.58 -33.11 -15.70
CA GLY A 72 31.44 -34.18 -16.68
C GLY A 72 32.18 -35.44 -16.24
N TRP A 73 32.27 -36.44 -17.13
CA TRP A 73 33.02 -37.68 -16.86
C TRP A 73 34.54 -37.47 -17.06
N VAL A 74 35.30 -37.59 -15.98
CA VAL A 74 36.75 -37.37 -15.93
C VAL A 74 37.48 -38.64 -15.42
N PRO A 75 38.57 -39.08 -16.08
CA PRO A 75 39.06 -38.63 -17.38
C PRO A 75 38.09 -39.04 -18.50
N GLY A 76 37.91 -38.17 -19.50
CA GLY A 76 37.07 -38.48 -20.66
C GLY A 76 37.61 -39.68 -21.46
N GLY A 77 36.75 -40.63 -21.80
CA GLY A 77 37.09 -41.82 -22.60
C GLY A 77 37.87 -42.92 -21.87
N SER A 78 38.10 -42.76 -20.56
CA SER A 78 38.71 -43.80 -19.71
C SER A 78 37.70 -44.92 -19.40
N PRO A 79 38.13 -46.18 -19.24
CA PRO A 79 37.28 -47.27 -18.76
C PRO A 79 36.88 -47.15 -17.28
N LEU A 80 37.47 -46.20 -16.54
CA LEU A 80 37.12 -45.81 -15.16
C LEU A 80 36.95 -44.29 -15.13
N GLN A 81 35.79 -43.81 -14.70
CA GLN A 81 35.43 -42.39 -14.78
C GLN A 81 34.67 -41.94 -13.54
N LEU A 82 34.91 -40.68 -13.16
CA LEU A 82 34.23 -39.99 -12.07
C LEU A 82 33.51 -38.76 -12.65
N ARG A 83 32.33 -38.43 -12.13
CA ARG A 83 31.66 -37.15 -12.37
C ARG A 83 31.24 -36.55 -11.05
N LEU A 84 31.51 -35.26 -10.87
CA LEU A 84 31.15 -34.48 -9.69
C LEU A 84 30.19 -33.38 -10.12
N THR A 85 29.07 -33.26 -9.40
CA THR A 85 28.13 -32.14 -9.57
C THR A 85 27.99 -31.39 -8.26
N PHE A 86 28.00 -30.07 -8.32
CA PHE A 86 27.83 -29.18 -7.18
C PHE A 86 26.76 -28.14 -7.50
N ASP A 87 25.76 -28.04 -6.64
CA ASP A 87 24.69 -27.04 -6.71
C ASP A 87 24.71 -26.24 -5.40
N LEU A 88 24.70 -24.92 -5.48
CA LEU A 88 24.61 -24.00 -4.36
C LEU A 88 23.55 -22.96 -4.69
N ALA A 89 22.55 -22.82 -3.83
CA ALA A 89 21.48 -21.84 -4.00
C ALA A 89 20.96 -21.42 -2.64
N GLY A 90 20.38 -20.23 -2.57
CA GLY A 90 19.62 -19.84 -1.41
C GLY A 90 19.01 -18.47 -1.52
N GLN A 91 18.23 -18.13 -0.52
CA GLN A 91 17.53 -16.86 -0.44
C GLN A 91 17.36 -16.45 1.02
N THR A 92 17.18 -15.15 1.21
CA THR A 92 16.74 -14.52 2.44
C THR A 92 15.39 -13.87 2.16
N ASP A 93 14.42 -14.17 3.02
CA ASP A 93 13.06 -13.66 2.93
C ASP A 93 12.76 -12.79 4.15
N ILE A 94 12.15 -11.62 3.94
CA ILE A 94 11.63 -10.76 5.00
C ILE A 94 10.18 -10.44 4.68
N THR A 95 9.28 -10.65 5.64
CA THR A 95 7.88 -10.21 5.55
C THR A 95 7.53 -9.31 6.71
N MET A 96 6.69 -8.31 6.47
CA MET A 96 6.14 -7.46 7.52
C MET A 96 4.73 -7.01 7.16
N GLY A 97 3.84 -6.98 8.15
CA GLY A 97 2.52 -6.37 8.03
C GLY A 97 2.43 -5.06 8.80
N GLY A 98 1.70 -4.10 8.27
CA GLY A 98 1.39 -2.85 8.96
C GLY A 98 0.03 -2.30 8.56
N THR A 99 -0.50 -1.39 9.35
CA THR A 99 -1.83 -0.80 9.10
C THR A 99 -1.72 0.71 8.90
N PRO A 100 -1.28 1.20 7.71
CA PRO A 100 -1.33 2.60 7.35
C PRO A 100 -2.68 3.21 7.76
N THR A 101 -2.59 4.24 8.60
CA THR A 101 -3.72 4.92 9.20
C THR A 101 -3.58 6.40 8.87
N VAL A 102 -4.60 6.95 8.23
CA VAL A 102 -4.65 8.34 7.79
C VAL A 102 -5.80 9.03 8.49
N SER A 103 -5.52 10.14 9.16
CA SER A 103 -6.52 10.95 9.86
C SER A 103 -6.51 12.39 9.39
N TRP A 104 -7.69 13.03 9.42
CA TRP A 104 -7.90 14.41 9.02
C TRP A 104 -8.79 15.16 10.04
N PRO A 105 -8.74 16.49 10.10
CA PRO A 105 -8.71 17.45 8.99
C PRO A 105 -7.30 17.76 8.46
N ALA A 106 -7.19 18.63 7.45
CA ALA A 106 -5.91 18.96 6.82
C ALA A 106 -4.89 19.58 7.80
N PRO A 107 -3.60 19.27 7.62
CA PRO A 107 -3.07 18.35 6.61
C PRO A 107 -3.27 16.88 7.02
N LEU A 108 -3.28 15.94 6.06
CA LEU A 108 -3.53 14.53 6.37
C LEU A 108 -2.37 13.99 7.22
N GLU A 109 -2.67 13.51 8.43
CA GLU A 109 -1.72 12.85 9.30
C GLU A 109 -1.67 11.36 8.96
N VAL A 110 -0.48 10.84 8.71
CA VAL A 110 -0.24 9.43 8.37
C VAL A 110 0.59 8.78 9.45
N ARG A 111 0.14 7.61 9.91
CA ARG A 111 0.85 6.70 10.80
C ARG A 111 0.90 5.34 10.13
N VAL A 112 1.95 4.56 10.41
CA VAL A 112 2.07 3.19 9.90
C VAL A 112 2.40 2.27 11.08
N PRO A 113 1.42 1.95 11.95
CA PRO A 113 1.62 0.99 13.03
C PRO A 113 1.92 -0.41 12.51
N GLY A 114 2.86 -1.10 13.15
CA GLY A 114 3.18 -2.50 12.85
C GLY A 114 2.05 -3.43 13.26
N ARG A 115 1.77 -4.48 12.48
CA ARG A 115 0.85 -5.54 12.89
C ARG A 115 1.59 -6.61 13.69
N PRO A 116 1.29 -6.81 14.98
CA PRO A 116 2.01 -7.79 15.81
C PRO A 116 1.95 -9.20 15.22
N GLY A 117 3.07 -9.92 15.26
CA GLY A 117 3.22 -11.30 14.79
C GLY A 117 3.21 -11.50 13.27
N THR A 118 3.28 -10.43 12.48
CA THR A 118 3.32 -10.52 11.00
C THR A 118 4.74 -10.39 10.43
N GLY A 119 5.71 -10.02 11.27
CA GLY A 119 7.13 -9.97 10.90
C GLY A 119 7.73 -11.36 10.83
N SER A 120 8.47 -11.65 9.76
CA SER A 120 9.32 -12.84 9.67
C SER A 120 10.63 -12.54 8.96
N LEU A 121 11.71 -13.18 9.43
CA LEU A 121 13.01 -13.22 8.76
C LEU A 121 13.37 -14.70 8.59
N ALA A 122 13.63 -15.12 7.35
CA ALA A 122 14.01 -16.48 7.04
C ALA A 122 15.26 -16.52 6.15
N ILE A 123 16.10 -17.53 6.38
CA ILE A 123 17.21 -17.89 5.50
C ILE A 123 17.03 -19.32 5.03
N ASP A 124 17.32 -19.56 3.76
CA ASP A 124 17.35 -20.90 3.17
C ASP A 124 18.52 -20.98 2.19
N TYR A 125 19.70 -21.37 2.67
CA TYR A 125 20.88 -21.56 1.85
C TYR A 125 21.32 -23.01 1.87
N GLY A 126 21.30 -23.68 0.72
CA GLY A 126 21.67 -25.07 0.60
C GLY A 126 22.79 -25.29 -0.40
N MET A 127 23.64 -26.28 -0.10
CA MET A 127 24.49 -26.91 -1.11
C MET A 127 24.17 -28.39 -1.28
N GLU A 128 24.31 -28.87 -2.49
CA GLU A 128 24.23 -30.28 -2.84
C GLU A 128 25.47 -30.66 -3.65
N LEU A 129 26.17 -31.70 -3.21
CA LEU A 129 27.34 -32.25 -3.92
C LEU A 129 27.13 -33.75 -4.13
N LYS A 130 27.19 -34.18 -5.39
CA LYS A 130 27.03 -35.59 -5.78
C LYS A 130 28.25 -36.07 -6.56
N ALA A 131 28.59 -37.34 -6.35
CA ALA A 131 29.62 -38.03 -7.11
C ALA A 131 29.03 -39.25 -7.79
N TYR A 132 29.38 -39.43 -9.05
CA TYR A 132 29.00 -40.57 -9.86
C TYR A 132 30.24 -41.32 -10.29
N PHE A 133 30.21 -42.64 -10.18
CA PHE A 133 31.28 -43.49 -10.66
C PHE A 133 30.79 -44.36 -11.80
N ARG A 134 31.60 -44.42 -12.87
CA ARG A 134 31.36 -45.28 -14.01
C ARG A 134 32.57 -46.15 -14.30
N PHE A 135 32.34 -47.41 -14.60
CA PHE A 135 33.33 -48.25 -15.24
C PHE A 135 32.76 -49.02 -16.44
N ASP A 136 33.62 -49.25 -17.43
CA ASP A 136 33.35 -50.02 -18.63
C ASP A 136 34.64 -50.76 -19.02
N VAL A 137 34.76 -52.01 -18.57
CA VAL A 137 35.98 -52.81 -18.68
C VAL A 137 35.69 -54.19 -19.28
N GLU A 138 36.58 -54.69 -20.13
CA GLU A 138 36.50 -56.06 -20.66
C GLU A 138 37.57 -56.95 -20.01
N VAL A 139 37.13 -58.03 -19.36
CA VAL A 139 38.00 -59.00 -18.67
C VAL A 139 37.67 -60.39 -19.20
N ALA A 140 38.66 -61.09 -19.75
CA ALA A 140 38.52 -62.44 -20.31
C ALA A 140 37.39 -62.59 -21.36
N GLY A 141 37.15 -61.57 -22.18
CA GLY A 141 36.11 -61.57 -23.23
C GLY A 141 34.70 -61.26 -22.72
N VAL A 142 34.56 -60.91 -21.44
CA VAL A 142 33.29 -60.48 -20.82
C VAL A 142 33.41 -58.99 -20.48
N ARG A 143 32.47 -58.19 -20.98
CA ARG A 143 32.39 -56.75 -20.72
C ARG A 143 31.55 -56.49 -19.47
N TYR A 144 32.06 -55.67 -18.57
CA TYR A 144 31.43 -55.26 -17.33
C TYR A 144 31.22 -53.75 -17.36
N THR A 145 29.97 -53.32 -17.17
CA THR A 145 29.59 -51.91 -17.15
C THR A 145 28.85 -51.58 -15.86
N PHE A 146 29.19 -50.46 -15.23
CA PHE A 146 28.55 -49.92 -14.04
C PHE A 146 28.53 -48.40 -14.14
N GLU A 147 27.42 -47.78 -13.77
CA GLU A 147 27.28 -46.34 -13.63
C GLU A 147 26.28 -46.13 -12.49
N ASP A 148 26.71 -45.53 -11.39
CA ASP A 148 25.84 -45.25 -10.25
C ASP A 148 26.34 -44.03 -9.47
N GLU A 149 25.44 -43.45 -8.67
CA GLU A 149 25.81 -42.48 -7.65
C GLU A 149 26.61 -43.18 -6.55
N ILE A 150 27.78 -42.65 -6.22
CA ILE A 150 28.58 -43.14 -5.11
C ILE A 150 28.39 -42.19 -3.92
N PRO A 151 28.10 -42.73 -2.72
CA PRO A 151 28.10 -41.89 -1.53
C PRO A 151 29.51 -41.32 -1.38
N ILE A 152 29.60 -39.99 -1.31
CA ILE A 152 30.88 -39.34 -1.06
C ILE A 152 31.19 -39.59 0.42
N PRO A 153 32.26 -40.33 0.75
CA PRO A 153 32.66 -40.50 2.13
C PRO A 153 32.86 -39.12 2.75
N PHE A 154 32.41 -38.91 3.98
CA PHE A 154 32.55 -37.67 4.73
C PHE A 154 31.72 -36.46 4.25
N LEU A 155 30.83 -36.59 3.25
CA LEU A 155 29.81 -35.55 3.07
C LEU A 155 28.70 -35.74 4.10
N PRO A 156 28.33 -34.69 4.87
CA PRO A 156 27.29 -34.80 5.86
C PRO A 156 25.91 -34.78 5.19
N ASP A 157 24.91 -35.27 5.92
CA ASP A 157 23.51 -35.29 5.47
C ASP A 157 22.89 -33.89 5.40
N ASP A 158 23.48 -32.92 6.11
CA ASP A 158 23.00 -31.54 6.19
C ASP A 158 24.09 -30.52 5.84
N LEU A 159 23.95 -29.95 4.65
CA LEU A 159 24.70 -28.80 4.16
C LEU A 159 23.76 -27.63 3.83
N ARG A 160 22.59 -27.60 4.48
CA ARG A 160 21.62 -26.51 4.39
C ARG A 160 21.72 -25.65 5.65
N LEU A 161 21.49 -24.37 5.47
CA LEU A 161 21.37 -23.35 6.49
C LEU A 161 19.94 -22.85 6.37
N LEU A 162 19.06 -23.35 7.23
CA LEU A 162 17.63 -23.08 7.22
C LEU A 162 17.19 -22.69 8.63
N ASP A 163 16.86 -21.41 8.79
CA ASP A 163 16.31 -20.89 10.03
C ASP A 163 15.30 -19.79 9.74
N GLU A 164 14.31 -19.66 10.61
CA GLU A 164 13.22 -18.70 10.51
C GLU A 164 12.87 -18.20 11.90
N THR A 165 12.76 -16.88 12.02
CA THR A 165 12.32 -16.22 13.24
C THR A 165 11.18 -15.26 12.94
N GLY A 166 10.19 -15.22 13.85
CA GLY A 166 9.12 -14.23 13.81
C GLY A 166 9.44 -13.03 14.68
N PHE A 167 8.94 -11.85 14.32
CA PHE A 167 9.06 -10.63 15.11
C PHE A 167 7.81 -9.75 14.99
N ASP A 168 7.65 -8.81 15.92
CA ASP A 168 6.65 -7.75 15.81
C ASP A 168 7.26 -6.61 14.98
N PRO A 169 6.66 -6.23 13.83
CA PRO A 169 7.13 -5.08 13.06
C PRO A 169 7.08 -3.78 13.91
N PHE A 170 8.00 -2.83 13.74
CA PHE A 170 9.02 -2.76 12.67
C PHE A 170 10.46 -2.93 13.13
N LEU A 171 10.74 -3.13 14.42
CA LEU A 171 12.11 -3.21 14.96
C LEU A 171 12.94 -1.94 14.74
N PHE A 172 12.30 -0.77 14.91
CA PHE A 172 13.02 0.51 14.91
C PHE A 172 14.01 0.59 16.08
N PRO A 173 15.17 1.23 15.92
CA PRO A 173 16.05 1.52 17.06
C PRO A 173 15.29 2.23 18.19
N PRO A 174 15.46 1.82 19.46
CA PRO A 174 16.53 0.98 19.99
C PRO A 174 16.17 -0.52 20.10
N GLU A 175 15.13 -1.01 19.44
CA GLU A 175 14.78 -2.42 19.45
C GLU A 175 15.90 -3.29 18.86
N GLU A 176 16.02 -4.51 19.37
CA GLU A 176 17.01 -5.45 18.87
C GLU A 176 16.60 -5.96 17.48
N PRO A 177 17.55 -6.13 16.54
CA PRO A 177 17.25 -6.66 15.21
C PRO A 177 16.72 -8.09 15.29
N ALA A 178 15.94 -8.49 14.30
CA ALA A 178 15.59 -9.90 14.08
C ALA A 178 16.86 -10.65 13.70
N VAL A 179 17.09 -11.82 14.30
CA VAL A 179 18.29 -12.63 14.04
C VAL A 179 17.89 -14.06 13.74
N VAL A 180 18.40 -14.59 12.63
CA VAL A 180 18.40 -16.02 12.32
C VAL A 180 19.83 -16.50 12.20
N MET A 181 20.08 -17.71 12.68
CA MET A 181 21.41 -18.31 12.62
C MET A 181 21.32 -19.82 12.53
N ASP A 182 21.99 -20.37 11.53
CA ASP A 182 22.12 -21.83 11.38
C ASP A 182 23.59 -22.21 11.12
N ALA A 183 23.90 -23.49 11.34
CA ALA A 183 25.18 -24.07 11.03
C ALA A 183 25.01 -25.46 10.41
N THR A 184 25.75 -25.73 9.34
CA THR A 184 25.76 -27.04 8.69
C THR A 184 26.27 -28.11 9.66
N SER A 185 26.08 -29.38 9.30
CA SER A 185 26.80 -30.44 10.00
C SER A 185 28.32 -30.31 9.79
N ARG A 186 29.09 -30.62 10.84
CA ARG A 186 30.55 -30.68 10.77
C ARG A 186 30.97 -31.86 9.90
N PHE A 187 31.91 -31.65 8.99
CA PHE A 187 32.39 -32.69 8.09
C PHE A 187 33.90 -32.69 7.92
N GLN A 188 34.47 -33.88 7.83
CA GLN A 188 35.91 -34.06 7.71
C GLN A 188 36.37 -33.80 6.28
N VAL A 189 37.30 -32.86 6.10
CA VAL A 189 37.88 -32.55 4.78
C VAL A 189 39.22 -33.24 4.55
N VAL A 190 39.96 -33.50 5.62
CA VAL A 190 41.28 -34.10 5.56
C VAL A 190 41.47 -35.02 6.76
N GLU A 191 41.96 -36.23 6.52
CA GLU A 191 42.54 -37.10 7.55
C GLU A 191 43.92 -37.58 7.09
N LEU A 192 44.94 -37.32 7.91
CA LEU A 192 46.31 -37.71 7.66
C LEU A 192 46.77 -38.64 8.77
N ASP A 193 46.99 -39.91 8.43
CA ASP A 193 47.64 -40.85 9.32
C ASP A 193 49.13 -40.51 9.44
N LEU A 194 49.60 -40.25 10.65
CA LEU A 194 50.99 -39.93 10.97
C LEU A 194 51.71 -41.12 11.64
N ALA A 195 51.03 -42.26 11.77
CA ALA A 195 51.59 -43.49 12.32
C ALA A 195 52.77 -44.01 11.48
N GLY A 196 53.82 -44.48 12.15
CA GLY A 196 55.02 -45.05 11.51
C GLY A 196 56.07 -44.03 11.04
N GLY A 197 55.74 -42.74 10.90
CA GLY A 197 56.69 -41.68 10.53
C GLY A 197 57.17 -40.78 11.69
N PHE A 198 56.30 -40.54 12.69
CA PHE A 198 56.55 -39.53 13.73
C PHE A 198 56.34 -40.02 15.17
N ILE A 199 55.58 -41.10 15.40
CA ILE A 199 55.32 -41.68 16.73
C ILE A 199 55.79 -43.14 16.73
N PRO A 200 57.01 -43.44 17.22
CA PRO A 200 57.58 -44.80 17.16
C PRO A 200 57.12 -45.66 18.34
N ILE A 201 55.82 -45.74 18.59
CA ILE A 201 55.25 -46.55 19.67
C ILE A 201 54.46 -47.72 19.04
N PRO A 202 54.91 -48.97 19.21
CA PRO A 202 54.20 -50.13 18.69
C PRO A 202 52.77 -50.22 19.27
N GLY A 203 51.78 -50.33 18.39
CA GLY A 203 50.36 -50.43 18.77
C GLY A 203 49.67 -49.10 19.06
N VAL A 204 50.34 -47.97 18.81
CA VAL A 204 49.78 -46.62 18.85
C VAL A 204 49.89 -46.00 17.46
N GLY A 205 48.76 -45.79 16.83
CA GLY A 205 48.60 -44.94 15.65
C GLY A 205 48.10 -43.55 16.05
N GLY A 206 47.95 -42.69 15.06
CA GLY A 206 47.40 -41.36 15.28
C GLY A 206 47.78 -40.43 14.16
N GLY A 207 47.04 -39.34 14.07
CA GLY A 207 47.12 -38.45 12.94
C GLY A 207 46.48 -37.10 13.20
N LEU A 208 46.36 -36.35 12.12
CA LEU A 208 45.69 -35.06 12.09
C LEU A 208 44.42 -35.22 11.25
N ALA A 209 43.29 -34.79 11.79
CA ALA A 209 42.06 -34.56 11.06
C ALA A 209 41.78 -33.06 11.01
N ILE A 210 41.16 -32.61 9.93
CA ILE A 210 40.61 -31.26 9.82
C ILE A 210 39.16 -31.42 9.42
N ASP A 211 38.28 -30.87 10.24
CA ASP A 211 36.86 -30.80 9.96
C ASP A 211 36.43 -29.35 9.73
N LEU A 212 35.42 -29.16 8.90
CA LEU A 212 34.81 -27.87 8.60
C LEU A 212 33.35 -27.85 9.03
N GLN A 213 32.83 -26.66 9.32
CA GLN A 213 31.41 -26.37 9.48
C GLN A 213 31.14 -25.00 8.87
N GLY A 214 30.07 -24.86 8.10
CA GLY A 214 29.57 -23.55 7.69
C GLY A 214 28.59 -23.02 8.72
N ASP A 215 28.66 -21.73 9.04
CA ASP A 215 27.58 -21.03 9.74
C ASP A 215 27.18 -19.76 8.99
N LEU A 216 25.94 -19.33 9.19
CA LEU A 216 25.42 -18.08 8.67
C LEU A 216 24.57 -17.42 9.75
N GLU A 217 24.92 -16.19 10.09
CA GLU A 217 24.12 -15.30 10.93
C GLU A 217 23.59 -14.17 10.06
N THR A 218 22.28 -13.93 10.10
CA THR A 218 21.62 -12.82 9.40
C THR A 218 20.85 -11.98 10.40
N ARG A 219 21.04 -10.66 10.34
CA ARG A 219 20.34 -9.69 11.20
C ARG A 219 19.61 -8.68 10.35
N TYR A 220 18.35 -8.39 10.68
CA TYR A 220 17.53 -7.39 10.00
C TYR A 220 16.96 -6.38 10.99
N ARG A 221 16.92 -5.11 10.60
CA ARG A 221 16.13 -4.06 11.25
C ARG A 221 15.54 -3.11 10.22
N THR A 222 14.42 -2.47 10.57
CA THR A 222 13.87 -1.35 9.81
C THR A 222 14.51 -0.05 10.27
N ASP A 223 14.95 0.78 9.33
CA ASP A 223 15.53 2.09 9.63
C ASP A 223 14.50 3.21 9.44
N ARG A 224 13.59 3.08 8.47
CA ARG A 224 12.50 4.03 8.22
C ARG A 224 11.33 3.39 7.47
N ILE A 225 10.17 4.05 7.52
CA ILE A 225 9.06 3.81 6.59
C ILE A 225 8.90 5.07 5.73
N VAL A 226 8.94 4.89 4.43
CA VAL A 226 8.72 5.95 3.46
C VAL A 226 7.23 6.02 3.15
N VAL A 227 6.69 7.23 3.18
CA VAL A 227 5.39 7.59 2.62
C VAL A 227 5.70 8.62 1.54
N ALA A 228 5.28 8.36 0.30
CA ALA A 228 5.55 9.26 -0.82
C ALA A 228 5.09 10.69 -0.52
N ASP A 229 5.90 11.67 -0.94
CA ASP A 229 5.68 13.11 -0.74
C ASP A 229 5.59 13.57 0.73
N ALA A 230 6.06 12.74 1.66
CA ALA A 230 6.10 13.04 3.10
C ALA A 230 7.51 12.87 3.68
N LEU A 231 7.70 13.28 4.94
CA LEU A 231 8.89 12.91 5.70
C LEU A 231 8.82 11.42 6.09
N PRO A 232 9.92 10.67 6.06
CA PRO A 232 9.92 9.28 6.48
C PRO A 232 9.67 9.15 8.00
N LEU A 233 9.07 8.03 8.39
CA LEU A 233 8.84 7.65 9.79
C LEU A 233 10.05 6.84 10.28
N GLU A 234 10.72 7.27 11.34
CA GLU A 234 11.96 6.63 11.85
C GLU A 234 11.78 5.95 13.22
N GLU A 235 10.56 5.94 13.76
CA GLU A 235 10.21 5.29 15.03
C GLU A 235 8.73 4.83 15.04
N GLU A 236 8.42 3.87 15.90
CA GLU A 236 7.04 3.37 16.06
C GLU A 236 6.13 4.47 16.61
N GLY A 237 4.96 4.64 15.98
CA GLY A 237 3.99 5.66 16.36
C GLY A 237 4.32 7.08 15.90
N ALA A 238 5.42 7.27 15.14
CA ALA A 238 5.70 8.53 14.47
C ALA A 238 4.55 8.94 13.54
N VAL A 239 4.46 10.26 13.30
CA VAL A 239 3.48 10.87 12.41
C VAL A 239 4.22 11.59 11.30
N THR A 240 3.75 11.39 10.08
CA THR A 240 4.11 12.23 8.95
C THR A 240 2.87 12.87 8.38
N VAL A 241 3.07 13.87 7.54
CA VAL A 241 2.00 14.71 7.04
C VAL A 241 2.07 14.74 5.52
N VAL A 242 0.91 14.52 4.89
CA VAL A 242 0.78 14.52 3.43
C VAL A 242 -0.11 15.69 3.00
N GLY A 243 0.36 16.43 2.01
CA GLY A 243 -0.38 17.52 1.38
C GLY A 243 -1.17 17.07 0.14
N PRO A 244 -1.93 18.00 -0.47
CA PRO A 244 -2.54 17.83 -1.79
C PRO A 244 -1.53 17.39 -2.85
N ASP A 245 -1.99 16.65 -3.87
CA ASP A 245 -1.16 16.23 -5.01
C ASP A 245 -0.67 17.41 -5.86
N ASP A 246 -1.55 18.39 -6.08
CA ASP A 246 -1.22 19.62 -6.78
C ASP A 246 -1.11 20.76 -5.77
N HIS A 247 0.08 21.37 -5.69
CA HIS A 247 0.28 22.54 -4.84
C HIS A 247 -0.46 23.79 -5.36
N ASP A 248 -0.86 23.79 -6.63
CA ASP A 248 -1.54 24.90 -7.29
C ASP A 248 -3.08 24.74 -7.33
N GLU A 249 -3.63 23.53 -7.11
CA GLU A 249 -5.07 23.32 -6.94
C GLU A 249 -5.46 23.23 -5.44
N PRO A 250 -6.51 23.92 -5.01
CA PRO A 250 -6.95 23.86 -3.63
C PRO A 250 -7.66 22.54 -3.36
N GLY A 251 -7.07 21.71 -2.50
CA GLY A 251 -7.78 20.62 -1.83
C GLY A 251 -7.24 19.23 -2.09
N PHE A 252 -7.73 18.25 -1.32
CA PHE A 252 -7.38 16.84 -1.50
C PHE A 252 -8.24 16.14 -2.56
N GLY A 253 -9.39 16.72 -2.91
CA GLY A 253 -10.35 16.12 -3.82
C GLY A 253 -10.99 14.85 -3.23
N PRO A 254 -11.48 13.93 -4.07
CA PRO A 254 -12.33 12.83 -3.63
C PRO A 254 -11.60 11.72 -2.85
N GLY A 255 -10.28 11.66 -2.92
CA GLY A 255 -9.45 10.65 -2.29
C GLY A 255 -7.96 10.93 -2.50
N LYS A 256 -7.11 10.25 -1.74
CA LYS A 256 -5.65 10.40 -1.78
C LYS A 256 -4.96 9.05 -1.89
N ASP A 257 -4.10 8.91 -2.88
CA ASP A 257 -3.24 7.75 -3.04
C ASP A 257 -1.90 7.96 -2.32
N LEU A 258 -1.49 6.99 -1.51
CA LEU A 258 -0.21 6.98 -0.80
C LEU A 258 0.60 5.76 -1.21
N LEU A 259 1.85 5.94 -1.62
CA LEU A 259 2.79 4.82 -1.77
C LEU A 259 3.59 4.69 -0.48
N VAL A 260 3.58 3.50 0.10
CA VAL A 260 4.20 3.22 1.40
C VAL A 260 5.11 2.00 1.29
N HIS A 261 6.36 2.14 1.72
CA HIS A 261 7.32 1.02 1.84
C HIS A 261 8.28 1.19 3.03
N PRO A 262 8.61 0.11 3.74
CA PRO A 262 9.72 0.11 4.69
C PRO A 262 11.08 0.12 3.99
N GLU A 263 12.08 0.68 4.66
CA GLU A 263 13.50 0.56 4.32
C GLU A 263 14.28 0.15 5.56
N GLY A 264 15.27 -0.72 5.40
CA GLY A 264 16.03 -1.28 6.50
C GLY A 264 17.44 -1.70 6.12
N THR A 265 18.15 -2.30 7.08
CA THR A 265 19.50 -2.81 6.91
C THR A 265 19.51 -4.32 7.18
N LEU A 266 20.19 -5.09 6.33
CA LEU A 266 20.44 -6.52 6.48
C LEU A 266 21.94 -6.80 6.61
N ASP A 267 22.35 -7.26 7.79
CA ASP A 267 23.72 -7.69 8.06
C ASP A 267 23.83 -9.21 7.95
N GLN A 268 24.69 -9.72 7.06
CA GLN A 268 24.95 -11.15 6.88
C GLN A 268 26.41 -11.50 7.10
N THR A 269 26.66 -12.39 8.07
CA THR A 269 27.99 -12.92 8.36
C THR A 269 27.99 -14.43 8.21
N GLY A 270 28.63 -14.91 7.15
CA GLY A 270 28.86 -16.34 6.92
C GLY A 270 30.31 -16.72 7.24
N ARG A 271 30.51 -17.81 7.98
CA ARG A 271 31.86 -18.28 8.35
C ARG A 271 32.04 -19.75 8.03
N ILE A 272 33.29 -20.12 7.79
CA ILE A 272 33.74 -21.51 7.85
C ILE A 272 34.53 -21.69 9.15
N LEU A 273 34.04 -22.55 10.03
CA LEU A 273 34.72 -22.96 11.25
C LEU A 273 35.64 -24.13 10.94
N PHE A 274 36.95 -23.96 11.18
CA PHE A 274 37.94 -25.02 11.06
C PHE A 274 38.21 -25.65 12.42
N PHE A 275 38.18 -26.98 12.47
CA PHE A 275 38.44 -27.75 13.66
C PHE A 275 39.60 -28.73 13.43
N PRO A 276 40.86 -28.29 13.59
CA PRO A 276 42.00 -29.19 13.59
C PRO A 276 41.91 -30.13 14.80
N THR A 277 42.00 -31.42 14.55
CA THR A 277 41.85 -32.50 15.54
C THR A 277 43.06 -33.41 15.49
N ILE A 278 43.72 -33.65 16.61
CA ILE A 278 44.67 -34.77 16.72
C ILE A 278 43.86 -36.00 17.09
N PHE A 279 43.99 -37.08 16.34
CA PHE A 279 43.42 -38.37 16.74
C PHE A 279 44.54 -39.34 17.13
N LEU A 280 44.28 -40.18 18.13
CA LEU A 280 45.15 -41.26 18.55
C LEU A 280 44.41 -42.58 18.44
N GLU A 281 45.06 -43.59 17.88
CA GLU A 281 44.53 -44.94 17.82
C GLU A 281 45.35 -45.86 18.71
N ILE A 282 44.77 -46.32 19.82
CA ILE A 282 45.46 -47.18 20.78
C ILE A 282 44.71 -48.51 20.86
N ALA A 283 45.36 -49.61 20.49
CA ALA A 283 44.76 -50.95 20.51
C ALA A 283 43.40 -51.02 19.79
N GLY A 284 43.28 -50.32 18.65
CA GLY A 284 42.07 -50.28 17.83
C GLY A 284 40.95 -49.36 18.35
N ARG A 285 41.23 -48.51 19.35
CA ARG A 285 40.31 -47.47 19.83
C ARG A 285 40.82 -46.08 19.44
N ARG A 286 39.94 -45.27 18.86
CA ARG A 286 40.22 -43.89 18.46
C ARG A 286 39.87 -42.90 19.56
N PHE A 287 40.73 -41.91 19.76
CA PHE A 287 40.56 -40.79 20.67
C PHE A 287 40.84 -39.49 19.93
N ASP A 288 39.84 -38.63 19.83
CA ASP A 288 39.93 -37.36 19.09
C ASP A 288 40.10 -36.19 20.06
N PHE A 289 41.03 -35.30 19.72
CA PHE A 289 41.39 -34.10 20.49
C PHE A 289 41.32 -32.89 19.57
N THR A 290 40.15 -32.25 19.50
CA THR A 290 40.00 -30.96 18.81
C THR A 290 40.89 -29.92 19.47
N LEU A 291 41.81 -29.34 18.70
CA LEU A 291 42.82 -28.40 19.19
C LEU A 291 42.27 -26.99 19.35
N ALA A 292 41.44 -26.55 18.41
CA ALA A 292 40.86 -25.22 18.36
C ALA A 292 39.61 -25.21 17.47
N GLU A 293 38.83 -24.15 17.61
CA GLU A 293 37.82 -23.72 16.66
C GLU A 293 38.31 -22.40 16.04
N ILE A 294 38.49 -22.40 14.72
CA ILE A 294 39.09 -21.28 14.00
C ILE A 294 38.06 -20.76 13.00
N PRO A 295 37.37 -19.63 13.29
CA PRO A 295 36.42 -19.05 12.36
C PRO A 295 37.13 -18.31 11.23
N VAL A 296 36.71 -18.57 10.00
CA VAL A 296 37.15 -17.84 8.81
C VAL A 296 35.92 -17.20 8.15
N PRO A 297 35.79 -15.86 8.18
CA PRO A 297 34.68 -15.19 7.51
C PRO A 297 34.80 -15.39 5.99
N ILE A 298 33.72 -15.85 5.38
CA ILE A 298 33.62 -16.05 3.93
C ILE A 298 32.62 -15.07 3.29
N VAL A 299 31.65 -14.60 4.07
CA VAL A 299 30.67 -13.61 3.67
C VAL A 299 30.58 -12.57 4.77
N MET A 300 30.68 -11.31 4.38
CA MET A 300 30.38 -10.15 5.20
C MET A 300 29.62 -9.18 4.29
N SER A 301 28.31 -9.17 4.40
CA SER A 301 27.42 -8.29 3.63
C SER A 301 26.68 -7.37 4.57
N ASP A 302 26.59 -6.11 4.17
CA ASP A 302 25.76 -5.07 4.77
C ASP A 302 24.99 -4.48 3.60
N GLN A 303 23.67 -4.71 3.60
CA GLN A 303 22.81 -4.43 2.45
C GLN A 303 21.61 -3.59 2.86
N ASP A 304 21.34 -2.56 2.06
CA ASP A 304 20.11 -1.80 2.14
C ASP A 304 18.94 -2.67 1.64
N VAL A 305 17.91 -2.80 2.47
CA VAL A 305 16.65 -3.45 2.15
C VAL A 305 15.63 -2.37 1.81
N VAL A 306 15.14 -2.38 0.58
CA VAL A 306 14.05 -1.51 0.13
C VAL A 306 12.91 -2.40 -0.32
N PHE A 307 11.79 -2.32 0.38
CA PHE A 307 10.58 -3.07 0.02
C PHE A 307 9.89 -2.42 -1.18
N ASP A 308 9.10 -3.20 -1.91
CA ASP A 308 8.24 -2.67 -2.98
C ASP A 308 7.16 -1.74 -2.39
N ASP A 309 6.81 -0.70 -3.15
CA ASP A 309 5.70 0.21 -2.82
C ASP A 309 4.37 -0.55 -2.73
N VAL A 310 3.64 -0.29 -1.65
CA VAL A 310 2.22 -0.65 -1.56
C VAL A 310 1.37 0.61 -1.68
N LEU A 311 0.41 0.58 -2.61
CA LEU A 311 -0.57 1.65 -2.79
C LEU A 311 -1.67 1.56 -1.73
N VAL A 312 -1.78 2.61 -0.93
CA VAL A 312 -2.86 2.85 0.02
C VAL A 312 -3.78 3.93 -0.52
N HIS A 313 -5.01 3.55 -0.86
CA HIS A 313 -6.01 4.47 -1.38
C HIS A 313 -6.93 4.96 -0.27
N VAL A 314 -6.83 6.24 0.07
CA VAL A 314 -7.58 6.89 1.15
C VAL A 314 -8.81 7.58 0.56
N PRO A 315 -10.03 7.04 0.73
CA PRO A 315 -11.24 7.74 0.33
C PRO A 315 -11.48 8.93 1.25
N LEU A 316 -11.76 10.11 0.68
CA LEU A 316 -11.98 11.35 1.42
C LEU A 316 -13.38 11.92 1.15
N PRO A 317 -14.00 12.61 2.11
CA PRO A 317 -15.18 13.42 1.84
C PRO A 317 -14.76 14.73 1.15
N ASP A 318 -15.57 15.19 0.21
CA ASP A 318 -15.31 16.41 -0.59
C ASP A 318 -16.63 17.15 -0.78
N ILE A 319 -16.80 18.30 -0.13
CA ILE A 319 -18.04 19.07 -0.13
C ILE A 319 -18.09 20.04 -1.31
N ASP A 320 -19.14 19.94 -2.13
CA ASP A 320 -19.42 20.93 -3.16
C ASP A 320 -20.73 21.67 -2.87
N LEU A 321 -20.66 23.01 -2.96
CA LEU A 321 -21.80 23.89 -2.77
C LEU A 321 -22.14 24.60 -4.09
N PRO A 322 -23.34 24.38 -4.66
CA PRO A 322 -23.73 25.04 -5.92
C PRO A 322 -23.88 26.56 -5.78
N ARG A 323 -23.99 27.08 -4.55
CA ARG A 323 -24.04 28.51 -4.22
C ARG A 323 -23.60 28.77 -2.78
N THR A 324 -22.93 29.89 -2.55
CA THR A 324 -22.53 30.37 -1.21
C THR A 324 -23.39 31.54 -0.72
N GLU A 325 -24.46 31.88 -1.44
CA GLU A 325 -25.48 32.86 -1.04
C GLU A 325 -26.89 32.33 -1.32
N VAL A 326 -27.80 32.55 -0.37
CA VAL A 326 -29.22 32.18 -0.48
C VAL A 326 -30.08 33.38 -0.09
N ASP A 327 -31.00 33.74 -0.99
CA ASP A 327 -31.98 34.80 -0.79
C ASP A 327 -33.36 34.17 -0.56
N LEU A 328 -33.91 34.31 0.65
CA LEU A 328 -35.23 33.80 1.01
C LEU A 328 -36.36 34.79 0.63
N GLY A 329 -36.01 35.95 0.08
CA GLY A 329 -36.94 36.94 -0.43
C GLY A 329 -37.77 37.64 0.64
N GLU A 330 -38.93 38.14 0.23
CA GLU A 330 -39.82 38.93 1.08
C GLU A 330 -40.79 38.06 1.89
N ALA A 331 -40.84 38.30 3.20
CA ALA A 331 -41.76 37.67 4.15
C ALA A 331 -42.45 38.73 5.01
N PHE A 332 -43.77 38.63 5.18
CA PHE A 332 -44.48 39.48 6.16
C PHE A 332 -44.07 39.09 7.58
N VAL A 333 -44.01 40.06 8.51
CA VAL A 333 -43.75 39.79 9.92
C VAL A 333 -44.72 38.74 10.46
N GLY A 334 -44.18 37.68 11.08
CA GLY A 334 -44.93 36.52 11.58
C GLY A 334 -45.33 35.49 10.51
N MET A 335 -44.90 35.63 9.26
CA MET A 335 -45.06 34.64 8.20
C MET A 335 -43.72 33.99 7.87
N ARG A 336 -43.78 32.73 7.41
CA ARG A 336 -42.59 31.97 6.99
C ARG A 336 -42.39 32.01 5.47
N ARG A 337 -41.14 32.11 5.06
CA ARG A 337 -40.64 31.75 3.71
C ARG A 337 -39.65 30.62 3.83
N GLU A 338 -39.62 29.75 2.82
CA GLU A 338 -38.77 28.58 2.77
C GLU A 338 -38.03 28.52 1.44
N GLU A 339 -36.80 28.01 1.46
CA GLU A 339 -35.94 27.83 0.30
C GLU A 339 -35.13 26.53 0.47
N VAL A 340 -34.98 25.77 -0.61
CA VAL A 340 -34.26 24.49 -0.59
C VAL A 340 -32.79 24.72 -0.91
N PHE A 341 -31.90 24.39 0.02
CA PHE A 341 -30.45 24.46 -0.16
C PHE A 341 -29.87 23.06 -0.38
N ARG A 342 -29.06 22.90 -1.42
CA ARG A 342 -28.46 21.61 -1.81
C ARG A 342 -27.00 21.59 -1.37
N ILE A 343 -26.58 20.45 -0.84
CA ILE A 343 -25.20 20.15 -0.44
C ILE A 343 -24.80 18.86 -1.15
N GLU A 344 -23.64 18.87 -1.81
CA GLU A 344 -23.13 17.74 -2.60
C GLU A 344 -21.88 17.18 -1.92
N ASN A 345 -21.73 15.86 -1.97
CA ASN A 345 -20.49 15.17 -1.61
C ASN A 345 -19.89 14.62 -2.90
N GLY A 346 -18.84 15.26 -3.40
CA GLY A 346 -18.03 14.84 -4.54
C GLY A 346 -17.03 13.74 -4.20
N GLY A 347 -16.89 13.41 -2.92
CA GLY A 347 -15.87 12.51 -2.40
C GLY A 347 -16.26 11.05 -2.37
N GLU A 348 -15.27 10.22 -2.02
CA GLU A 348 -15.37 8.76 -1.92
C GLU A 348 -15.69 8.27 -0.50
N ALA A 349 -15.63 9.15 0.51
CA ALA A 349 -16.05 8.86 1.88
C ALA A 349 -17.34 9.61 2.29
N PRO A 350 -18.09 9.14 3.30
CA PRO A 350 -19.26 9.85 3.82
C PRO A 350 -18.92 11.24 4.34
N LEU A 351 -19.68 12.23 3.89
CA LEU A 351 -19.57 13.63 4.32
C LEU A 351 -20.55 13.90 5.45
N GLU A 352 -20.02 14.28 6.61
CA GLU A 352 -20.79 14.76 7.75
C GLU A 352 -20.85 16.28 7.74
N VAL A 353 -22.04 16.86 7.94
CA VAL A 353 -22.25 18.31 7.93
C VAL A 353 -23.12 18.74 9.10
N VAL A 354 -22.58 19.61 9.97
CA VAL A 354 -23.33 20.31 11.01
C VAL A 354 -23.73 21.69 10.50
N VAL A 355 -25.01 22.01 10.59
CA VAL A 355 -25.60 23.25 10.07
C VAL A 355 -26.02 24.17 11.21
N ALA A 356 -25.44 25.37 11.27
CA ALA A 356 -25.77 26.39 12.26
C ALA A 356 -26.23 27.69 11.58
N PRO A 357 -27.56 27.91 11.43
CA PRO A 357 -28.08 29.14 10.83
C PRO A 357 -27.96 30.34 11.79
N PRO A 358 -27.89 31.58 11.25
CA PRO A 358 -27.87 32.80 12.05
C PRO A 358 -29.26 33.13 12.62
N ALA A 359 -29.32 34.05 13.57
CA ALA A 359 -30.58 34.53 14.14
C ALA A 359 -31.55 35.06 13.07
N GLY A 360 -32.85 34.75 13.22
CA GLY A 360 -33.89 35.09 12.24
C GLY A 360 -34.05 34.07 11.10
N PHE A 361 -33.12 33.12 10.97
CA PHE A 361 -33.18 32.02 10.00
C PHE A 361 -33.21 30.68 10.74
N ARG A 362 -33.81 29.65 10.12
CA ARG A 362 -33.90 28.29 10.66
C ARG A 362 -33.66 27.27 9.55
N THR A 363 -33.29 26.05 9.95
CA THR A 363 -33.16 24.88 9.08
C THR A 363 -34.03 23.75 9.62
N ASP A 364 -34.52 22.87 8.75
CA ASP A 364 -35.24 21.64 9.15
C ASP A 364 -34.32 20.56 9.70
N ARG A 365 -33.03 20.59 9.33
CA ARG A 365 -31.98 19.68 9.81
C ARG A 365 -30.72 20.43 10.20
N THR A 366 -30.16 20.08 11.35
CA THR A 366 -28.89 20.63 11.85
C THR A 366 -27.71 19.68 11.68
N PHE A 367 -27.96 18.45 11.21
CA PHE A 367 -26.95 17.45 10.90
C PHE A 367 -27.35 16.67 9.65
N LEU A 368 -26.37 16.39 8.77
CA LEU A 368 -26.51 15.52 7.61
C LEU A 368 -25.32 14.57 7.55
N GLU A 369 -25.59 13.35 7.10
CA GLU A 369 -24.60 12.38 6.66
C GLU A 369 -24.90 12.09 5.19
N ILE A 370 -24.02 12.54 4.29
CA ILE A 370 -24.20 12.47 2.84
C ILE A 370 -23.28 11.37 2.30
N PRO A 371 -23.84 10.29 1.72
CA PRO A 371 -23.02 9.23 1.13
C PRO A 371 -22.06 9.73 0.05
N PRO A 372 -21.01 8.95 -0.29
CA PRO A 372 -20.12 9.26 -1.41
C PRO A 372 -20.87 9.52 -2.71
N MET A 373 -20.39 10.48 -3.50
CA MET A 373 -20.95 10.86 -4.81
C MET A 373 -22.46 11.19 -4.77
N ALA A 374 -22.96 11.65 -3.61
CA ALA A 374 -24.38 11.87 -3.38
C ALA A 374 -24.70 13.34 -3.07
N THR A 375 -25.98 13.60 -2.94
CA THR A 375 -26.52 14.92 -2.67
C THR A 375 -27.60 14.81 -1.62
N GLN A 376 -27.63 15.78 -0.72
CA GLN A 376 -28.79 16.02 0.12
C GLN A 376 -29.22 17.49 0.08
N SER A 377 -30.41 17.76 0.62
CA SER A 377 -30.94 19.10 0.70
C SER A 377 -31.53 19.37 2.07
N ILE A 378 -31.38 20.60 2.52
CA ILE A 378 -32.05 21.15 3.70
C ILE A 378 -33.07 22.20 3.26
N THR A 379 -34.08 22.39 4.08
CA THR A 379 -35.07 23.46 3.93
C THR A 379 -34.70 24.59 4.88
N LEU A 380 -34.24 25.70 4.31
CA LEU A 380 -33.99 26.94 5.04
C LEU A 380 -35.29 27.72 5.17
N SER A 381 -35.50 28.36 6.30
CA SER A 381 -36.67 29.21 6.51
C SER A 381 -36.33 30.55 7.15
N PHE A 382 -37.06 31.58 6.72
CA PHE A 382 -36.97 32.95 7.21
C PHE A 382 -38.33 33.36 7.76
N GLU A 383 -38.34 33.80 9.03
CA GLU A 383 -39.54 34.23 9.75
C GLU A 383 -39.21 35.56 10.46
N PRO A 384 -39.45 36.72 9.82
CA PRO A 384 -39.04 38.01 10.37
C PRO A 384 -39.88 38.43 11.57
N ASP A 385 -39.19 38.86 12.64
CA ASP A 385 -39.81 39.45 13.84
C ASP A 385 -40.06 40.96 13.69
N ALA A 386 -39.43 41.61 12.72
CA ALA A 386 -39.56 43.03 12.43
C ALA A 386 -39.46 43.31 10.92
N ALA A 387 -40.02 44.44 10.48
CA ALA A 387 -39.86 44.88 9.10
C ALA A 387 -38.44 45.43 8.87
N GLY A 388 -37.88 45.17 7.68
CA GLY A 388 -36.54 45.57 7.27
C GLY A 388 -35.68 44.39 6.78
N PRO A 389 -34.45 44.67 6.29
CA PRO A 389 -33.55 43.64 5.80
C PRO A 389 -32.98 42.79 6.94
N ALA A 390 -32.91 41.48 6.72
CA ALA A 390 -32.22 40.53 7.58
C ALA A 390 -31.11 39.83 6.77
N ALA A 391 -29.93 39.70 7.37
CA ALA A 391 -28.82 38.96 6.76
C ALA A 391 -27.93 38.35 7.85
N GLY A 392 -27.30 37.23 7.53
CA GLY A 392 -26.34 36.56 8.39
C GLY A 392 -25.65 35.40 7.67
N ASN A 393 -24.65 34.80 8.29
CA ASN A 393 -23.97 33.64 7.73
C ASN A 393 -24.45 32.37 8.43
N MET A 394 -24.85 31.39 7.63
CA MET A 394 -25.00 30.01 8.08
C MET A 394 -23.62 29.36 8.06
N LEU A 395 -23.22 28.82 9.21
CA LEU A 395 -21.97 28.09 9.38
C LEU A 395 -22.24 26.61 9.06
N LEU A 396 -21.42 26.05 8.17
CA LEU A 396 -21.35 24.62 7.90
C LEU A 396 -20.02 24.11 8.46
N SER A 397 -20.06 23.17 9.40
CA SER A 397 -18.88 22.45 9.88
C SER A 397 -18.91 21.05 9.31
N THR A 398 -17.82 20.63 8.66
CA THR A 398 -17.77 19.39 7.87
C THR A 398 -16.58 18.52 8.27
N ASN A 399 -16.62 17.25 7.87
CA ASN A 399 -15.47 16.36 7.93
C ASN A 399 -14.63 16.33 6.65
N ASP A 400 -14.85 17.28 5.73
CA ASP A 400 -13.98 17.53 4.59
C ASP A 400 -12.58 17.97 5.08
N PRO A 401 -11.48 17.30 4.67
CA PRO A 401 -10.14 17.65 5.11
C PRO A 401 -9.77 19.11 4.86
N ASP A 402 -10.07 19.65 3.68
CA ASP A 402 -9.65 21.00 3.28
C ASP A 402 -10.78 22.04 3.40
N GLU A 403 -12.05 21.61 3.44
CA GLU A 403 -13.21 22.49 3.62
C GLU A 403 -13.98 22.23 4.93
N SER A 404 -13.26 21.99 6.03
CA SER A 404 -13.83 21.74 7.38
C SER A 404 -14.81 22.81 7.91
N THR A 405 -14.79 24.03 7.35
CA THR A 405 -15.74 25.09 7.70
C THR A 405 -16.07 25.97 6.50
N LEU A 406 -17.35 26.07 6.15
CA LEU A 406 -17.85 26.96 5.11
C LEU A 406 -18.89 27.95 5.65
N LEU A 407 -18.98 29.11 4.99
CA LEU A 407 -19.95 30.15 5.28
C LEU A 407 -20.89 30.35 4.10
N VAL A 408 -22.19 30.18 4.32
CA VAL A 408 -23.24 30.47 3.34
C VAL A 408 -24.00 31.72 3.78
N ARG A 409 -23.99 32.77 2.97
CA ARG A 409 -24.68 34.02 3.28
C ARG A 409 -26.18 33.87 3.07
N LEU A 410 -26.96 34.13 4.11
CA LEU A 410 -28.42 34.17 4.04
C LEU A 410 -28.90 35.63 4.03
N ARG A 411 -29.92 35.93 3.23
CA ARG A 411 -30.62 37.22 3.24
C ARG A 411 -32.13 37.07 3.06
N GLY A 412 -32.88 38.04 3.56
CA GLY A 412 -34.33 38.16 3.40
C GLY A 412 -34.82 39.55 3.77
N GLU A 413 -36.06 39.86 3.40
CA GLU A 413 -36.69 41.16 3.69
C GLU A 413 -38.01 40.99 4.45
N GLY A 414 -38.08 41.56 5.64
CA GLY A 414 -39.30 41.61 6.46
C GLY A 414 -40.22 42.74 6.01
N LEU A 415 -41.44 42.40 5.61
CA LEU A 415 -42.49 43.37 5.30
C LEU A 415 -43.42 43.55 6.51
N ALA A 416 -43.87 44.78 6.76
CA ALA A 416 -44.86 45.04 7.81
C ALA A 416 -46.12 44.21 7.56
N ALA A 417 -46.62 43.55 8.61
CA ALA A 417 -47.82 42.71 8.51
C ALA A 417 -48.98 43.52 7.89
N PRO A 418 -49.77 42.93 6.96
CA PRO A 418 -50.90 43.63 6.38
C PRO A 418 -51.88 44.00 7.50
N THR A 419 -52.08 45.30 7.72
CA THR A 419 -53.10 45.77 8.65
C THR A 419 -54.48 45.40 8.10
N PRO A 420 -55.35 44.73 8.87
CA PRO A 420 -56.72 44.48 8.43
C PRO A 420 -57.52 45.79 8.55
N ASP A 421 -57.41 46.72 7.60
CA ASP A 421 -58.45 47.74 7.43
C ASP A 421 -58.45 48.46 6.06
N ALA A 422 -59.42 48.10 5.23
CA ALA A 422 -60.21 49.02 4.42
C ALA A 422 -61.45 48.26 3.96
N GLY A 423 -62.58 48.49 4.63
CA GLY A 423 -63.89 48.03 4.17
C GLY A 423 -64.16 48.45 2.71
N PRO A 424 -65.13 47.81 2.03
CA PRO A 424 -65.45 48.14 0.64
C PRO A 424 -65.76 49.64 0.54
N PRO A 425 -65.34 50.35 -0.53
CA PRO A 425 -65.87 51.68 -0.77
C PRO A 425 -67.38 51.55 -0.89
N ASP A 426 -68.10 52.17 0.05
CA ASP A 426 -69.57 52.24 0.03
C ASP A 426 -70.01 52.72 -1.36
N ALA A 427 -70.68 51.82 -2.06
CA ALA A 427 -71.37 52.11 -3.30
C ALA A 427 -72.50 53.10 -3.00
N GLY A 428 -72.33 54.34 -3.46
CA GLY A 428 -73.45 55.28 -3.60
C GLY A 428 -74.56 54.69 -4.48
N PRO A 429 -75.84 55.01 -4.21
CA PRO A 429 -76.97 54.23 -4.72
C PRO A 429 -77.20 54.42 -6.23
N MET A 430 -77.60 53.33 -6.88
CA MET A 430 -78.05 53.25 -8.27
C MET A 430 -79.49 53.74 -8.44
N MET A 431 -79.79 54.54 -9.48
CA MET A 431 -80.90 54.34 -10.44
C MET A 431 -80.97 55.47 -11.52
N GLU A 432 -80.87 55.05 -12.79
CA GLU A 432 -81.20 55.71 -14.07
C GLU A 432 -82.74 55.89 -14.28
N PRO A 433 -83.29 56.40 -15.43
CA PRO A 433 -82.70 57.04 -16.63
C PRO A 433 -83.43 58.35 -17.09
N MET A 434 -82.88 59.08 -18.07
CA MET A 434 -83.64 60.06 -18.88
C MET A 434 -83.33 59.89 -20.38
N ALA A 435 -84.39 59.85 -21.18
CA ALA A 435 -84.47 59.52 -22.61
C ALA A 435 -83.86 60.59 -23.57
N PRO A 436 -83.68 60.27 -24.89
CA PRO A 436 -82.92 61.07 -25.87
C PRO A 436 -83.85 62.08 -26.62
N PRO A 437 -83.37 63.07 -27.43
CA PRO A 437 -82.85 62.79 -28.79
C PRO A 437 -81.87 63.82 -29.46
N MET A 438 -81.24 63.36 -30.56
CA MET A 438 -80.94 64.06 -31.84
C MET A 438 -79.78 65.07 -32.02
N GLY A 439 -79.06 64.83 -33.13
CA GLY A 439 -78.20 65.78 -33.87
C GLY A 439 -76.71 65.43 -33.74
N GLY A 440 -75.98 64.92 -34.73
CA GLY A 440 -76.03 65.13 -36.18
C GLY A 440 -74.69 65.75 -36.60
N GLY A 441 -73.81 64.99 -37.27
CA GLY A 441 -72.53 65.55 -37.73
C GLY A 441 -71.61 64.51 -38.36
N CYS A 442 -71.55 64.52 -39.69
CA CYS A 442 -70.76 63.64 -40.55
C CYS A 442 -69.26 63.98 -40.55
N GLY A 443 -68.41 62.99 -40.85
CA GLY A 443 -67.00 63.20 -41.18
C GLY A 443 -66.30 61.89 -41.57
N CYS A 444 -66.06 61.70 -42.87
CA CYS A 444 -65.66 60.45 -43.54
C CYS A 444 -64.17 60.11 -43.47
N ARG A 445 -63.88 58.78 -43.61
CA ARG A 445 -62.82 58.13 -44.45
C ARG A 445 -61.33 58.38 -44.06
N VAL A 446 -60.33 57.50 -44.22
CA VAL A 446 -60.05 56.28 -45.02
C VAL A 446 -59.10 55.38 -44.19
N ALA A 447 -59.09 54.08 -44.46
CA ALA A 447 -58.21 53.05 -43.90
C ALA A 447 -56.88 52.87 -44.71
N PRO A 448 -56.15 51.75 -44.63
CA PRO A 448 -54.74 51.58 -44.21
C PRO A 448 -53.85 51.25 -45.47
N PRO A 449 -52.77 50.42 -45.51
CA PRO A 449 -52.02 49.65 -44.51
C PRO A 449 -50.47 49.57 -44.76
N GLU A 450 -49.85 48.58 -44.10
CA GLU A 450 -48.73 47.75 -44.59
C GLU A 450 -47.26 48.18 -44.37
N GLY A 451 -46.52 47.20 -43.84
CA GLY A 451 -45.08 47.15 -43.73
C GLY A 451 -44.66 45.75 -43.28
N ALA A 452 -44.91 44.75 -44.14
CA ALA A 452 -44.40 43.39 -44.02
C ALA A 452 -43.12 43.25 -44.86
N SER A 453 -42.09 42.63 -44.29
CA SER A 453 -41.04 41.83 -44.98
C SER A 453 -40.08 41.31 -43.90
N GLY A 454 -39.75 40.04 -43.75
CA GLY A 454 -39.82 38.93 -44.69
C GLY A 454 -38.40 38.42 -44.97
N GLY A 455 -38.03 37.33 -44.29
CA GLY A 455 -37.05 36.32 -44.73
C GLY A 455 -35.56 36.66 -44.65
N LEU A 456 -34.63 35.71 -44.70
CA LEU A 456 -34.65 34.24 -44.73
C LEU A 456 -33.17 33.81 -44.53
N PHE A 457 -32.98 32.63 -43.91
CA PHE A 457 -31.94 31.61 -44.11
C PHE A 457 -30.59 31.98 -44.76
N ALA A 458 -29.50 31.53 -44.13
CA ALA A 458 -28.42 30.82 -44.83
C ALA A 458 -27.63 29.88 -43.89
N LEU A 459 -27.75 28.58 -44.17
CA LEU A 459 -26.80 27.52 -43.82
C LEU A 459 -25.52 27.68 -44.66
N ALA A 460 -24.36 27.37 -44.10
CA ALA A 460 -23.15 27.11 -44.88
C ALA A 460 -22.42 25.88 -44.35
N LEU A 461 -22.53 24.78 -45.12
CA LEU A 461 -21.62 23.64 -45.13
C LEU A 461 -20.43 23.97 -46.04
N GLY A 462 -19.23 23.49 -45.68
CA GLY A 462 -18.07 23.51 -46.56
C GLY A 462 -17.08 22.41 -46.18
N ALA A 463 -17.02 21.38 -47.02
CA ALA A 463 -16.12 20.22 -46.94
C ALA A 463 -14.89 20.38 -47.86
N LEU A 464 -14.01 19.35 -47.84
CA LEU A 464 -12.91 18.98 -48.75
C LEU A 464 -11.47 19.36 -48.31
N VAL A 465 -10.42 18.54 -48.50
CA VAL A 465 -10.22 17.10 -48.78
C VAL A 465 -8.70 16.81 -48.61
N LEU A 466 -8.42 15.55 -48.26
CA LEU A 466 -7.19 14.73 -48.27
C LEU A 466 -5.98 15.15 -49.16
N LEU A 467 -4.75 14.86 -48.70
CA LEU A 467 -3.90 13.73 -49.19
C LEU A 467 -2.45 13.74 -48.63
N ARG A 468 -2.14 12.67 -47.87
CA ARG A 468 -1.09 11.66 -48.14
C ARG A 468 0.38 12.08 -48.30
N ARG A 469 1.25 11.55 -47.43
CA ARG A 469 2.42 10.76 -47.86
C ARG A 469 3.00 9.82 -46.79
N ARG A 470 3.05 8.53 -47.14
CA ARG A 470 3.86 7.48 -46.55
C ARG A 470 5.35 7.70 -46.88
N ARG A 471 6.26 7.28 -46.00
CA ARG A 471 7.54 6.66 -46.40
C ARG A 471 7.82 5.43 -45.56
N ALA A 472 8.19 4.36 -46.26
CA ALA A 472 8.64 3.09 -45.74
C ALA A 472 10.18 3.04 -45.71
N SER A 473 10.67 2.26 -44.76
CA SER A 473 11.94 1.52 -44.63
C SER A 473 12.96 1.48 -45.77
N SER A 474 14.27 1.49 -45.43
CA SER A 474 15.19 0.32 -45.55
C SER A 474 16.68 0.69 -45.22
N PRO A 475 17.56 -0.30 -44.87
CA PRO A 475 18.82 -0.14 -44.13
C PRO A 475 20.10 -0.12 -45.01
N GLY A 476 21.28 0.06 -44.39
CA GLY A 476 22.57 -0.44 -44.91
C GLY A 476 23.78 0.50 -44.83
N SER A 477 24.71 0.17 -43.92
CA SER A 477 26.18 0.18 -44.01
C SER A 477 26.94 1.25 -44.84
N CYS A 478 27.78 2.03 -44.17
CA CYS A 478 29.25 1.97 -44.27
C CYS A 478 29.88 2.71 -43.09
#